data_AF-A0A9P7TG00-F1
#
_entry.id   AF-A0A9P7TG00-F1
#
_cell.length_a   1.000
_cell.length_b   1.000
_cell.length_c   1.000
_cell.angle_alpha   90.00
_cell.angle_beta   90.00
_cell.angle_gamma   90.00
#
_symmetry.space_group_name_H-M   'P 1'
#
loop_
_entity.id
_entity.type
_entity.pdbx_description
1 polymer ?
#
loop_
_entity_poly.entity_id
_entity_poly.type
_entity_poly.pdbx_seq_one_letter_code
_entity_poly.pdbx_strand_id
1 'polypeptide(L)'
;MTTVGEDHLSIRFKHGVHTFFLFVEASEPMSKVTEELIGILKARYPRGLTTSIAPPKNTPLPSEPILVYGKLKVPNNPSKGWERVETGKNDAYSAAKCGFKNNSSVAFTFVADPCDDAEFEVEWPKYDDELYEQQQ
;
A
#
# COMPACT_ATOMS: atom_id res chain seq x y z
N MET A 1 16.33 6.53 -27.66
CA MET A 1 16.52 5.50 -26.62
C MET A 1 16.08 6.14 -25.33
N THR A 2 14.85 5.86 -24.90
CA THR A 2 14.33 6.34 -23.62
C THR A 2 15.07 5.53 -22.55
N THR A 3 16.01 6.17 -21.87
CA THR A 3 16.52 5.66 -20.60
C THR A 3 15.29 5.33 -19.76
N VAL A 4 15.14 4.10 -19.28
CA VAL A 4 14.19 3.81 -18.21
C VAL A 4 14.67 4.65 -17.04
N GLY A 5 14.13 5.85 -16.94
CA GLY A 5 14.70 6.94 -16.15
C GLY A 5 14.50 6.65 -14.68
N GLU A 6 15.40 7.17 -13.86
CA GLU A 6 15.29 7.25 -12.40
C GLU A 6 13.97 7.92 -11.92
N ASP A 7 13.17 8.42 -12.87
CA ASP A 7 11.85 9.02 -12.69
C ASP A 7 10.73 7.99 -12.43
N HIS A 8 10.91 6.69 -12.67
CA HIS A 8 9.87 5.69 -12.40
C HIS A 8 10.21 4.80 -11.20
N LEU A 9 9.31 4.73 -10.23
CA LEU A 9 9.42 3.95 -9.01
C LEU A 9 8.51 2.72 -9.10
N SER A 10 9.05 1.53 -8.85
CA SER A 10 8.23 0.35 -8.56
C SER A 10 7.84 0.37 -7.09
N ILE A 11 6.55 0.55 -6.78
CA ILE A 11 6.05 0.64 -5.40
C ILE A 11 5.14 -0.57 -5.10
N ARG A 12 5.33 -1.14 -3.90
CA ARG A 12 4.49 -2.23 -3.37
C ARG A 12 3.47 -1.67 -2.39
N PHE A 13 2.24 -1.48 -2.86
CA PHE A 13 1.11 -1.07 -2.04
C PHE A 13 0.51 -2.27 -1.32
N LYS A 14 0.33 -2.19 0.00
CA LYS A 14 -0.06 -3.30 0.85
C LYS A 14 -1.32 -3.00 1.65
N HIS A 15 -2.23 -3.96 1.71
CA HIS A 15 -3.40 -3.95 2.58
C HIS A 15 -3.80 -5.39 2.89
N GLY A 16 -3.83 -5.76 4.17
CA GLY A 16 -4.03 -7.14 4.59
C GLY A 16 -3.03 -8.08 3.92
N VAL A 17 -3.54 -9.16 3.31
CA VAL A 17 -2.72 -10.11 2.52
C VAL A 17 -2.38 -9.62 1.11
N HIS A 18 -2.97 -8.52 0.64
CA HIS A 18 -2.79 -8.06 -0.74
C HIS A 18 -1.52 -7.22 -0.88
N THR A 19 -0.80 -7.46 -1.97
CA THR A 19 0.29 -6.59 -2.44
C THR A 19 0.05 -6.24 -3.91
N PHE A 20 -0.09 -4.94 -4.18
CA PHE A 20 -0.25 -4.37 -5.51
C PHE A 20 1.07 -3.74 -5.93
N PHE A 21 1.53 -4.08 -7.13
CA PHE A 21 2.75 -3.53 -7.71
C PHE A 21 2.35 -2.47 -8.74
N LEU A 22 2.69 -1.21 -8.49
CA LEU A 22 2.45 -0.10 -9.41
C LEU A 22 3.77 0.52 -9.83
N PHE A 23 3.87 0.87 -11.10
CA PHE A 23 4.93 1.73 -11.61
C PHE A 23 4.45 3.17 -11.55
N VAL A 24 5.09 3.97 -10.72
CA VAL A 24 4.68 5.34 -10.40
C VAL A 24 5.74 6.29 -10.90
N GLU A 25 5.34 7.39 -11.55
CA GLU A 25 6.26 8.47 -11.85
C GLU A 25 6.58 9.29 -10.58
N ALA A 26 7.86 9.43 -10.26
CA ALA A 26 8.39 9.98 -9.02
C ALA A 26 8.01 11.46 -8.82
N SER A 27 7.87 12.20 -9.93
CA SER A 27 7.47 13.61 -10.00
C SER A 27 5.97 13.82 -10.03
N GLU A 28 5.17 12.81 -10.37
CA GLU A 28 3.72 12.94 -10.44
C GLU A 28 3.09 13.02 -9.03
N PRO A 29 1.98 13.76 -8.90
CA PRO A 29 1.28 13.88 -7.62
C PRO A 29 0.67 12.54 -7.20
N MET A 30 0.61 12.31 -5.89
CA MET A 30 -0.01 11.12 -5.31
C MET A 30 -1.47 10.95 -5.72
N SER A 31 -2.18 12.02 -6.10
CA SER A 31 -3.55 11.91 -6.62
C SER A 31 -3.66 11.00 -7.83
N LYS A 32 -2.65 10.97 -8.71
CA LYS A 32 -2.60 10.06 -9.87
C LYS A 32 -2.42 8.60 -9.45
N VAL A 33 -1.54 8.37 -8.49
CA VAL A 33 -1.31 7.05 -7.89
C VAL A 33 -2.57 6.55 -7.18
N THR A 34 -3.23 7.43 -6.43
CA THR A 34 -4.50 7.17 -5.76
C THR A 34 -5.60 6.81 -6.76
N GLU A 35 -5.75 7.57 -7.85
CA GLU A 35 -6.70 7.30 -8.94
C GLU A 35 -6.48 5.91 -9.56
N GLU A 36 -5.23 5.57 -9.89
CA GLU A 36 -4.87 4.29 -10.49
C GLU A 36 -5.15 3.12 -9.53
N LEU A 37 -4.71 3.22 -8.27
CA LEU A 37 -4.93 2.19 -7.26
C LEU A 37 -6.43 1.97 -7.03
N ILE A 38 -7.23 3.04 -6.89
CA ILE A 38 -8.68 2.94 -6.76
C ILE A 38 -9.30 2.27 -7.99
N GLY A 39 -8.84 2.61 -9.19
CA GLY A 39 -9.29 1.97 -10.44
C GLY A 39 -9.08 0.46 -10.43
N ILE A 40 -7.90 0.01 -10.01
CA ILE A 40 -7.56 -1.41 -9.87
C ILE A 40 -8.44 -2.09 -8.82
N LEU A 41 -8.61 -1.45 -7.66
CA LEU A 41 -9.44 -1.96 -6.57
C LEU A 41 -10.89 -2.15 -7.01
N LYS A 42 -11.48 -1.15 -7.68
CA LYS A 42 -12.86 -1.24 -8.20
C LYS A 42 -13.02 -2.31 -9.26
N ALA A 43 -12.03 -2.46 -10.17
CA ALA A 43 -12.11 -3.41 -11.26
C ALA A 43 -11.92 -4.87 -10.82
N ARG A 44 -11.04 -5.12 -9.84
CA ARG A 44 -10.63 -6.49 -9.45
C ARG A 44 -11.20 -6.95 -8.13
N TYR A 45 -11.55 -6.02 -7.25
CA TYR A 45 -12.03 -6.28 -5.89
C TYR A 45 -13.35 -5.54 -5.60
N PRO A 46 -14.39 -5.70 -6.45
CA PRO A 46 -15.65 -4.97 -6.28
C PRO A 46 -16.40 -5.34 -4.99
N ARG A 47 -16.06 -6.47 -4.36
CA ARG A 47 -16.62 -6.92 -3.07
C ARG A 47 -15.74 -6.57 -1.87
N GLY A 48 -14.68 -5.79 -2.06
CA GLY A 48 -13.68 -5.50 -1.04
C GLY A 48 -12.47 -6.41 -1.07
N LEU A 49 -11.55 -6.16 -0.14
CA LEU A 49 -10.26 -6.83 0.01
C LEU A 49 -10.30 -7.83 1.16
N THR A 50 -9.78 -9.04 0.93
CA THR A 50 -9.49 -9.97 2.02
C THR A 50 -8.34 -9.42 2.87
N THR A 51 -8.64 -9.07 4.11
CA THR A 51 -7.70 -8.43 5.03
C THR A 51 -6.86 -9.48 5.76
N SER A 52 -7.52 -10.53 6.26
CA SER A 52 -6.90 -11.65 6.95
C SER A 52 -7.55 -12.96 6.54
N ILE A 53 -6.76 -14.03 6.50
CA ILE A 53 -7.25 -15.39 6.20
C ILE A 53 -7.68 -16.11 7.49
N ALA A 54 -6.95 -15.91 8.59
CA ALA A 54 -7.18 -16.61 9.84
C ALA A 54 -6.86 -15.69 11.05
N PRO A 55 -7.87 -15.09 11.71
CA PRO A 55 -9.30 -15.24 11.45
C PRO A 55 -9.75 -14.55 10.14
N PRO A 56 -10.75 -15.09 9.40
CA PRO A 56 -11.23 -14.46 8.18
C PRO A 56 -11.73 -13.04 8.42
N LYS A 57 -11.15 -12.06 7.71
CA LYS A 57 -11.53 -10.65 7.76
C LYS A 57 -11.54 -10.07 6.34
N ASN A 58 -12.54 -9.26 6.02
CA ASN A 58 -12.61 -8.51 4.76
C ASN A 58 -12.81 -7.02 5.06
N THR A 59 -12.10 -6.19 4.31
CA THR A 59 -12.27 -4.73 4.28
C THR A 59 -13.17 -4.41 3.07
N PRO A 60 -14.39 -3.89 3.28
CA PRO A 60 -15.24 -3.49 2.17
C PRO A 60 -14.60 -2.34 1.40
N LEU A 61 -14.81 -2.29 0.08
CA LEU A 61 -14.40 -1.16 -0.74
C LEU A 61 -15.50 -0.07 -0.68
N PRO A 62 -15.24 1.13 -0.14
CA PRO A 62 -16.22 2.21 -0.14
C PRO A 62 -16.61 2.63 -1.57
N SER A 63 -17.80 3.20 -1.74
CA SER A 63 -18.26 3.76 -3.03
C SER A 63 -17.35 4.89 -3.50
N GLU A 64 -16.99 5.76 -2.56
CA GLU A 64 -16.08 6.89 -2.70
C GLU A 64 -14.88 6.68 -1.76
N PRO A 65 -13.91 5.84 -2.16
CA PRO A 65 -12.80 5.49 -1.30
C PRO A 65 -11.84 6.67 -1.16
N ILE A 66 -11.55 7.05 0.09
CA ILE A 66 -10.46 7.96 0.44
C ILE A 66 -9.31 7.10 0.95
N LEU A 67 -8.16 7.18 0.28
CA LEU A 67 -6.97 6.41 0.63
C LEU A 67 -5.99 7.27 1.41
N VAL A 68 -5.37 6.64 2.40
CA VAL A 68 -4.26 7.20 3.16
C VAL A 68 -3.13 6.19 3.19
N TYR A 69 -1.90 6.69 3.27
CA TYR A 69 -0.70 5.87 3.07
C TYR A 69 0.18 5.82 4.31
N GLY A 70 0.85 4.69 4.50
CA GLY A 70 1.75 4.42 5.60
C GLY A 70 3.10 3.94 5.10
N LYS A 71 4.18 4.46 5.69
CA LYS A 71 5.54 3.93 5.53
C LYS A 71 5.96 3.21 6.81
N LEU A 72 6.86 2.24 6.73
CA LEU A 72 7.39 1.60 7.92
C LEU A 72 8.17 2.63 8.77
N LYS A 73 7.92 2.65 10.09
CA LYS A 73 8.69 3.51 11.02
C LYS A 73 10.18 3.17 11.00
N VAL A 74 10.48 1.88 10.91
CA VAL A 74 11.84 1.37 10.77
C VAL A 74 11.92 0.58 9.46
N PRO A 75 12.81 0.94 8.52
CA PRO A 75 12.98 0.21 7.28
C PRO A 75 13.15 -1.28 7.51
N ASN A 76 12.44 -2.10 6.72
CA ASN A 76 12.47 -3.57 6.80
C ASN A 76 12.02 -4.19 8.13
N ASN A 77 11.48 -3.41 9.08
CA ASN A 77 10.98 -3.95 10.34
C ASN A 77 9.48 -3.63 10.54
N PRO A 78 8.58 -4.54 10.09
CA PRO A 78 7.14 -4.33 10.21
C PRO A 78 6.62 -4.36 11.65
N SER A 79 7.33 -4.99 12.58
CA SER A 79 6.95 -5.03 14.01
C SER A 79 6.94 -3.65 14.68
N LYS A 80 7.61 -2.66 14.08
CA LYS A 80 7.66 -1.28 14.60
C LYS A 80 6.47 -0.45 14.12
N GLY A 81 5.59 -1.01 13.30
CA GLY A 81 4.39 -0.37 12.80
C GLY A 81 4.65 0.67 11.71
N TRP A 82 3.58 1.41 11.41
CA TRP A 82 3.51 2.33 10.29
C TRP A 82 3.45 3.78 10.77
N GLU A 83 4.03 4.68 9.98
CA GLU A 83 3.90 6.13 10.10
C GLU A 83 3.07 6.63 8.92
N ARG A 84 2.05 7.45 9.19
CA ARG A 84 1.24 8.06 8.14
C ARG A 84 2.12 8.96 7.27
N VAL A 85 1.93 8.85 5.97
CA VAL A 85 2.61 9.67 4.96
C VAL A 85 1.79 10.92 4.69
N GLU A 86 2.42 12.08 4.73
CA GLU A 86 1.80 13.33 4.29
C GLU A 86 1.84 13.39 2.76
N THR A 87 0.67 13.40 2.13
CA THR A 87 0.52 13.53 0.66
C THR A 87 0.18 14.96 0.24
N GLY A 88 0.14 15.90 1.18
CA GLY A 88 -0.31 17.27 0.93
C GLY A 88 -1.82 17.37 0.73
N LYS A 89 -2.32 18.61 0.60
CA LYS A 89 -3.75 18.83 0.34
C LYS A 89 -4.15 18.20 -0.99
N ASN A 90 -5.20 17.37 -1.00
CA ASN A 90 -5.70 16.66 -2.17
C ASN A 90 -4.61 15.82 -2.88
N ASP A 91 -3.73 15.18 -2.11
CA ASP A 91 -2.64 14.33 -2.61
C ASP A 91 -1.69 15.04 -3.60
N ALA A 92 -1.46 16.35 -3.41
CA ALA A 92 -0.65 17.17 -4.31
C ALA A 92 0.87 16.93 -4.25
N TYR A 93 1.38 16.25 -3.22
CA TYR A 93 2.81 15.93 -3.14
C TYR A 93 3.15 14.78 -4.08
N SER A 94 4.37 14.83 -4.64
CA SER A 94 4.84 13.75 -5.49
C SER A 94 5.27 12.52 -4.69
N ALA A 95 5.31 11.36 -5.34
CA ALA A 95 5.76 10.11 -4.70
C ALA A 95 7.18 10.26 -4.08
N ALA A 96 8.09 10.94 -4.78
CA ALA A 96 9.42 11.24 -4.24
C ALA A 96 9.39 12.15 -3.01
N LYS A 97 8.52 13.18 -3.00
CA LYS A 97 8.35 14.08 -1.85
C LYS A 97 7.72 13.38 -0.65
N CYS A 98 6.88 12.39 -0.89
CA CYS A 98 6.35 11.48 0.14
C CYS A 98 7.41 10.50 0.70
N GLY A 99 8.64 10.54 0.19
CA GLY A 99 9.75 9.70 0.64
C GLY A 99 9.73 8.30 0.06
N PHE A 100 8.93 8.05 -0.99
CA PHE A 100 8.94 6.79 -1.70
C PHE A 100 10.16 6.67 -2.59
N LYS A 101 10.69 5.46 -2.67
CA LYS A 101 11.85 5.08 -3.45
C LYS A 101 11.50 3.83 -4.25
N ASN A 102 12.36 3.47 -5.19
CA ASN A 102 12.19 2.24 -5.92
C ASN A 102 12.15 1.06 -4.94
N ASN A 103 11.19 0.16 -5.13
CA ASN A 103 10.88 -0.97 -4.26
C ASN A 103 10.42 -0.61 -2.83
N SER A 104 9.92 0.61 -2.60
CA SER A 104 9.28 0.96 -1.32
C SER A 104 8.08 0.07 -1.02
N SER A 105 7.94 -0.32 0.24
CA SER A 105 6.71 -0.95 0.76
C SER A 105 5.85 0.12 1.41
N VAL A 106 4.64 0.31 0.91
CA VAL A 106 3.71 1.36 1.34
C VAL A 106 2.41 0.66 1.76
N ALA A 107 1.98 0.84 3.00
CA ALA A 107 0.65 0.41 3.41
C ALA A 107 -0.39 1.42 2.94
N PHE A 108 -1.61 0.96 2.68
CA PHE A 108 -2.75 1.84 2.50
C PHE A 108 -3.97 1.34 3.28
N THR A 109 -4.85 2.27 3.63
CA THR A 109 -6.15 1.96 4.24
C THR A 109 -7.21 2.95 3.76
N PHE A 110 -8.48 2.63 4.01
CA PHE A 110 -9.60 3.50 3.70
C PHE A 110 -10.00 4.31 4.93
N VAL A 111 -10.32 5.59 4.75
CA VAL A 111 -10.84 6.47 5.80
C VAL A 111 -12.12 7.16 5.34
N ALA A 112 -12.90 7.72 6.28
CA ALA A 112 -14.08 8.50 5.96
C ALA A 112 -13.74 9.98 5.73
N ASP A 113 -12.74 10.50 6.44
CA ASP A 113 -12.18 11.84 6.26
C ASP A 113 -10.64 11.80 6.14
N PRO A 114 -10.01 12.67 5.31
CA PRO A 114 -8.55 12.76 5.20
C PRO A 114 -7.82 13.10 6.51
N CYS A 115 -8.51 13.58 7.54
CA CYS A 115 -7.95 13.89 8.86
C CYS A 115 -8.13 12.76 9.89
N ASP A 116 -8.87 11.70 9.57
CA ASP A 116 -9.12 10.60 10.51
C ASP A 116 -7.82 9.84 10.84
N ASP A 117 -7.77 9.27 12.04
CA ASP A 117 -6.71 8.34 12.43
C ASP A 117 -6.69 7.13 11.48
N ALA A 118 -5.48 6.73 11.08
CA ALA A 118 -5.29 5.61 10.15
C ALA A 118 -4.60 4.44 10.82
N GLU A 119 -5.24 3.27 10.75
CA GLU A 119 -4.63 2.01 11.10
C GLU A 119 -4.28 1.22 9.83
N PHE A 120 -3.00 0.85 9.74
CA PHE A 120 -2.44 0.17 8.59
C PHE A 120 -2.29 -1.32 8.89
N GLU A 121 -3.27 -2.10 8.44
CA GLU A 121 -3.26 -3.55 8.57
C GLU A 121 -2.55 -4.17 7.36
N VAL A 122 -1.43 -4.83 7.59
CA VAL A 122 -0.65 -5.53 6.57
C VAL A 122 -0.19 -6.87 7.12
N GLU A 123 -0.59 -7.94 6.45
CA GLU A 123 -0.11 -9.28 6.75
C GLU A 123 1.13 -9.57 5.93
N TRP A 124 2.18 -10.02 6.64
CA TRP A 124 3.42 -10.44 6.01
C TRP A 124 3.35 -11.95 5.81
N PRO A 125 3.65 -12.45 4.60
CA PRO A 125 3.82 -13.87 4.39
C PRO A 125 4.84 -14.39 5.39
N LYS A 126 4.43 -15.34 6.21
CA LYS A 126 5.33 -16.09 7.08
C LYS A 126 5.66 -17.38 6.34
N TYR A 127 6.92 -17.78 6.38
CA TYR A 127 7.23 -19.17 6.12
C TYR A 127 6.60 -19.96 7.26
N ASP A 128 5.79 -20.95 6.90
CA ASP A 128 5.27 -21.89 7.87
C ASP A 128 6.45 -22.81 8.21
N ASP A 129 7.19 -22.49 9.28
CA ASP A 129 8.39 -23.24 9.67
C ASP A 129 8.07 -24.73 9.94
N GLU A 130 6.80 -25.06 10.20
CA GLU A 130 6.30 -26.43 10.43
C GLU A 130 6.24 -27.30 9.16
N LEU A 131 6.34 -26.73 7.95
CA LEU A 131 6.26 -27.49 6.70
C LEU A 131 7.60 -28.16 6.30
N TYR A 132 8.71 -27.76 6.91
CA TYR A 132 10.06 -28.28 6.59
C TYR A 132 10.59 -29.33 7.57
N GLU A 133 9.92 -29.60 8.69
CA GLU A 133 10.36 -30.63 9.66
C GLU A 133 9.93 -32.07 9.29
N GLN A 134 9.14 -32.27 8.24
CA GLN A 134 8.66 -33.61 7.81
C GLN A 134 9.50 -34.29 6.71
N GLN A 135 10.70 -33.78 6.39
CA GLN A 135 11.61 -34.42 5.40
C GLN A 135 13.04 -34.63 5.93
N GLN A 136 13.19 -35.17 7.15
CA GLN A 136 14.45 -35.75 7.62
C GLN A 136 14.28 -37.16 8.16
#